data_AF-A0A917AJC2-F1
#
_entry.id   AF-A0A917AJC2-F1
#
_cell.length_a   1.000
_cell.length_b   1.000
_cell.length_c   1.000
_cell.angle_alpha   90.00
_cell.angle_beta   90.00
_cell.angle_gamma   90.00
#
_symmetry.space_group_name_H-M   'P 1'
#
loop_
_entity.id
_entity.type
_entity.pdbx_description
1 polymer ?
#
loop_
_entity_poly.entity_id
_entity_poly.type
_entity_poly.pdbx_seq_one_letter_code
_entity_poly.pdbx_strand_id
1 'polypeptide(L)'
;MQKPKRLIYLLSFFPGLGHFYLGLMNRGLQLMGIFFALFYFTTIGFNNLFVFMPIIVFYAYFDALENYRYWLQYDELKDHDVFETALFKEKKVFIGWGLIILGGYFFLDNFVMRALAQYFYLPHNFLEKLLMSFLFIFIGYRLLRSKKEEVTNE
;
A
#
# COMPACT_ATOMS: atom_id res chain seq x y z
N MET A 1 7.55 6.60 -30.16
CA MET A 1 8.90 6.53 -29.53
C MET A 1 9.17 5.08 -29.17
N GLN A 2 10.25 4.48 -29.69
CA GLN A 2 10.61 3.10 -29.32
C GLN A 2 11.10 3.08 -27.87
N LYS A 3 10.34 2.43 -26.99
CA LYS A 3 10.73 2.24 -25.59
C LYS A 3 11.84 1.17 -25.52
N PRO A 4 13.08 1.49 -25.07
CA PRO A 4 14.17 0.51 -24.99
C PRO A 4 13.81 -0.70 -24.12
N LYS A 5 14.00 -1.90 -24.69
CA LYS A 5 13.80 -3.21 -24.03
C LYS A 5 14.48 -3.28 -22.67
N ARG A 6 15.78 -2.96 -22.63
CA ARG A 6 16.62 -3.07 -21.43
C ARG A 6 16.06 -2.29 -20.25
N LEU A 7 15.51 -1.10 -20.50
CA LEU A 7 15.00 -0.23 -19.45
C LEU A 7 13.76 -0.86 -18.79
N ILE A 8 12.89 -1.49 -19.57
CA ILE A 8 11.73 -2.23 -19.02
C ILE A 8 12.15 -3.36 -18.10
N TYR A 9 13.10 -4.20 -18.52
CA TYR A 9 13.56 -5.30 -17.67
C TYR A 9 14.16 -4.79 -16.36
N LEU A 10 14.93 -3.71 -16.40
CA LEU A 10 15.52 -3.10 -15.20
C LEU A 10 14.48 -2.44 -14.30
N LEU A 11 13.57 -1.63 -14.86
CA LEU A 11 12.55 -0.93 -14.09
C LEU A 11 11.53 -1.90 -13.49
N SER A 12 11.23 -3.00 -14.16
CA SER A 12 10.21 -3.96 -13.71
C SER A 12 10.63 -4.71 -12.43
N PHE A 13 11.90 -4.68 -12.03
CA PHE A 13 12.33 -5.18 -10.71
C PHE A 13 11.79 -4.36 -9.55
N PHE A 14 11.49 -3.09 -9.79
CA PHE A 14 10.80 -2.24 -8.82
C PHE A 14 9.30 -2.28 -9.10
N PRO A 15 8.48 -2.71 -8.13
CA PRO A 15 7.04 -2.88 -8.34
C PRO A 15 6.41 -1.57 -8.79
N GLY A 16 5.78 -1.58 -9.96
CA GLY A 16 5.09 -0.45 -10.59
C GLY A 16 5.92 0.42 -11.53
N LEU A 17 7.26 0.43 -11.45
CA LEU A 17 8.08 1.30 -12.33
C LEU A 17 8.06 0.86 -13.80
N GLY A 18 8.01 -0.45 -14.06
CA GLY A 18 7.85 -1.00 -15.41
C GLY A 18 6.53 -0.54 -16.07
N HIS A 19 5.45 -0.50 -15.29
CA HIS A 19 4.13 -0.02 -15.72
C HIS A 19 4.13 1.48 -16.00
N PHE A 20 4.71 2.30 -15.13
CA PHE A 20 4.84 3.74 -15.35
C PHE A 20 5.64 4.05 -16.61
N TYR A 21 6.71 3.29 -16.85
CA TYR A 21 7.46 3.41 -18.08
C TYR A 21 6.64 3.05 -19.33
N LEU A 22 5.71 2.09 -19.21
CA LEU A 22 4.74 1.77 -20.26
C LEU A 22 3.60 2.79 -20.38
N GLY A 23 3.43 3.71 -19.44
CA GLY A 23 2.32 4.65 -19.38
C GLY A 23 1.06 4.07 -18.70
N LEU A 24 1.18 2.92 -18.04
CA LEU A 24 0.12 2.24 -17.32
C LEU A 24 0.11 2.72 -15.85
N MET A 25 -0.43 3.92 -15.64
CA MET A 25 -0.37 4.62 -14.35
C MET A 25 -1.21 3.90 -13.29
N ASN A 26 -2.42 3.48 -13.62
CA ASN A 26 -3.33 2.84 -12.67
C ASN A 26 -2.74 1.50 -12.18
N ARG A 27 -2.23 0.69 -13.11
CA ARG A 27 -1.58 -0.59 -12.77
C ARG A 27 -0.34 -0.40 -11.90
N GLY A 28 0.53 0.52 -12.31
CA GLY A 28 1.76 0.80 -11.59
C GLY A 28 1.50 1.26 -10.16
N LEU A 29 0.54 2.17 -9.98
CA LEU A 29 0.19 2.71 -8.66
C LEU A 29 -0.41 1.65 -7.74
N GLN A 30 -1.27 0.75 -8.25
CA GLN A 30 -1.86 -0.31 -7.44
C GLN A 30 -0.81 -1.32 -6.96
N LEU A 31 0.07 -1.76 -7.85
CA LEU A 31 1.13 -2.71 -7.49
C LEU A 31 2.16 -2.10 -6.54
N MET A 32 2.55 -0.85 -6.79
CA MET A 32 3.44 -0.10 -5.90
C MET A 32 2.78 0.12 -4.54
N GLY A 33 1.50 0.49 -4.51
CA GLY A 33 0.72 0.67 -3.29
C GLY A 33 0.64 -0.59 -2.44
N ILE A 34 0.38 -1.75 -3.05
CA ILE A 34 0.35 -3.05 -2.35
C ILE A 34 1.72 -3.40 -1.78
N PHE A 35 2.78 -3.22 -2.56
CA PHE A 35 4.14 -3.48 -2.11
C PHE A 35 4.52 -2.64 -0.89
N PHE A 36 4.29 -1.31 -0.95
CA PHE A 36 4.60 -0.43 0.17
C PHE A 36 3.69 -0.64 1.37
N ALA A 37 2.43 -1.02 1.17
CA ALA A 37 1.54 -1.41 2.26
C ALA A 37 2.08 -2.65 2.98
N LEU A 38 2.45 -3.71 2.24
CA LEU A 38 3.08 -4.91 2.82
C LEU A 38 4.35 -4.57 3.56
N PHE A 39 5.23 -3.77 2.95
CA PHE A 39 6.45 -3.31 3.60
C PHE A 39 6.14 -2.58 4.91
N TYR A 40 5.22 -1.62 4.92
CA TYR A 40 4.81 -0.91 6.14
C TYR A 40 4.28 -1.86 7.21
N PHE A 41 3.43 -2.83 6.86
CA PHE A 41 2.94 -3.80 7.84
C PHE A 41 4.07 -4.65 8.44
N THR A 42 5.07 -5.04 7.63
CA THR A 42 6.24 -5.75 8.16
C THR A 42 7.04 -4.91 9.15
N THR A 43 7.17 -3.59 8.95
CA THR A 43 7.94 -2.74 9.89
C THR A 43 7.23 -2.52 11.23
N ILE A 44 5.90 -2.60 11.27
CA ILE A 44 5.12 -2.42 12.52
C ILE A 44 4.88 -3.73 13.29
N GLY A 45 5.45 -4.85 12.85
CA GLY A 45 5.47 -6.12 13.60
C GLY A 45 4.83 -7.31 12.89
N PHE A 46 4.29 -7.16 11.68
CA PHE A 46 3.73 -8.25 10.89
C PHE A 46 4.80 -8.92 10.03
N ASN A 47 5.87 -9.40 10.65
CA ASN A 47 7.06 -9.90 9.96
C ASN A 47 6.74 -11.04 8.97
N ASN A 48 5.71 -11.86 9.26
CA ASN A 48 5.27 -12.94 8.38
C ASN A 48 4.80 -12.47 7.00
N LEU A 49 4.37 -11.21 6.85
CA LEU A 49 3.94 -10.66 5.56
C LEU A 49 5.10 -10.47 4.58
N PHE A 50 6.34 -10.49 5.05
CA PHE A 50 7.53 -10.37 4.21
C PHE A 50 7.57 -11.44 3.11
N VAL A 51 7.01 -12.63 3.36
CA VAL A 51 6.91 -13.72 2.38
C VAL A 51 6.14 -13.33 1.10
N PHE A 52 5.22 -12.35 1.20
CA PHE A 52 4.43 -11.90 0.07
C PHE A 52 5.13 -10.83 -0.78
N MET A 53 6.15 -10.14 -0.24
CA MET A 53 6.89 -9.13 -1.00
C MET A 53 7.53 -9.69 -2.30
N PRO A 54 8.29 -10.81 -2.29
CA PRO A 54 8.85 -11.35 -3.51
C PRO A 54 7.75 -11.79 -4.49
N ILE A 55 6.61 -12.30 -4.00
CA ILE A 55 5.47 -12.69 -4.84
C ILE A 55 4.92 -11.48 -5.60
N ILE A 56 4.71 -10.35 -4.91
CA ILE A 56 4.24 -9.11 -5.53
C ILE A 56 5.26 -8.55 -6.52
N VAL A 57 6.56 -8.61 -6.21
CA VAL A 57 7.62 -8.16 -7.13
C VAL A 57 7.64 -9.01 -8.40
N PHE A 58 7.61 -10.34 -8.28
CA PHE A 58 7.56 -11.23 -9.46
C PHE A 58 6.29 -11.02 -10.28
N TYR A 59 5.13 -10.89 -9.62
CA TYR A 59 3.88 -10.59 -10.31
C TYR A 59 3.99 -9.28 -11.10
N ALA A 60 4.42 -8.19 -10.45
CA ALA A 60 4.58 -6.90 -11.10
C ALA A 60 5.60 -6.95 -12.24
N TYR A 61 6.68 -7.71 -12.08
CA TYR A 61 7.69 -7.91 -13.10
C TYR A 61 7.11 -8.59 -14.36
N PHE A 62 6.46 -9.75 -14.19
CA PHE A 62 5.90 -10.49 -15.31
C PHE A 62 4.74 -9.74 -15.97
N ASP A 63 3.91 -9.06 -15.19
CA ASP A 63 2.81 -8.24 -15.70
C ASP A 63 3.31 -7.06 -16.55
N ALA A 64 4.38 -6.36 -16.13
CA ALA A 64 5.00 -5.31 -16.94
C ALA A 64 5.58 -5.86 -18.25
N LEU A 65 6.22 -7.03 -18.21
CA LEU A 65 6.77 -7.67 -19.42
C LEU A 65 5.68 -8.15 -20.39
N GLU A 66 4.56 -8.62 -19.86
CA GLU A 66 3.41 -9.02 -20.67
C GLU A 66 2.80 -7.83 -21.39
N ASN A 67 2.57 -6.72 -20.69
CA ASN A 67 2.08 -5.48 -21.30
C ASN A 67 3.07 -4.93 -22.33
N TYR A 68 4.38 -5.02 -22.07
CA TYR A 68 5.37 -4.63 -23.06
C TYR A 68 5.30 -5.48 -24.33
N ARG A 69 5.14 -6.80 -24.19
CA ARG A 69 4.98 -7.72 -25.33
C ARG A 69 3.68 -7.45 -26.09
N TYR A 70 2.60 -7.16 -25.38
CA TYR A 70 1.32 -6.75 -25.98
C TYR A 70 1.49 -5.47 -26.80
N TRP A 71 2.15 -4.45 -26.24
CA TRP A 71 2.47 -3.21 -26.95
C TRP A 71 3.32 -3.46 -28.21
N LEU A 72 4.32 -4.33 -28.13
CA LEU A 72 5.13 -4.68 -29.31
C LEU A 72 4.33 -5.34 -30.44
N GLN A 73 3.23 -6.03 -30.12
CA GLN A 73 2.40 -6.75 -31.09
C GLN A 73 1.30 -5.87 -31.68
N TYR A 74 0.67 -5.03 -30.86
CA TYR A 74 -0.55 -4.29 -31.23
C TYR A 74 -0.35 -2.77 -31.31
N ASP A 75 0.81 -2.24 -30.89
CA ASP A 75 1.12 -0.81 -30.73
C ASP A 75 0.07 -0.01 -29.92
N GLU A 76 -0.73 -0.72 -29.14
CA GLU A 76 -1.77 -0.16 -28.29
C GLU A 76 -1.60 -0.66 -26.86
N LEU A 77 -1.88 0.24 -25.90
CA LEU A 77 -1.95 -0.08 -24.48
C LEU A 77 -3.19 0.60 -23.90
N LYS A 78 -3.99 -0.17 -23.16
CA LYS A 78 -5.12 0.35 -22.39
C LYS A 78 -4.80 0.23 -20.92
N ASP A 79 -4.75 1.37 -20.22
CA ASP A 79 -4.53 1.41 -18.79
C ASP A 79 -5.81 1.00 -18.07
N HIS A 80 -5.83 -0.25 -17.63
CA HIS A 80 -6.92 -0.84 -16.88
C HIS A 80 -6.41 -1.27 -15.51
N ASP A 81 -7.24 -1.11 -14.51
CA ASP A 81 -6.88 -1.48 -13.14
C ASP A 81 -6.46 -2.96 -13.03
N VAL A 82 -5.46 -3.25 -12.19
CA VAL A 82 -5.11 -4.64 -11.85
C VAL A 82 -6.23 -5.26 -11.01
N PHE A 83 -6.78 -4.47 -10.10
CA PHE A 83 -7.95 -4.82 -9.32
C PHE A 83 -9.08 -3.88 -9.69
N GLU A 84 -10.18 -4.41 -10.23
CA GLU A 84 -11.33 -3.59 -10.60
C GLU A 84 -11.73 -2.66 -9.46
N THR A 85 -11.43 -1.36 -9.60
CA THR A 85 -11.76 -0.38 -8.58
C THR A 85 -13.26 -0.30 -8.34
N ALA A 86 -14.08 -0.74 -9.30
CA ALA A 86 -15.53 -0.92 -9.17
C ALA A 86 -15.91 -1.91 -8.06
N LEU A 87 -15.24 -3.07 -7.96
CA LEU A 87 -15.47 -4.05 -6.89
C LEU A 87 -15.08 -3.47 -5.52
N PHE A 88 -14.02 -2.67 -5.46
CA PHE A 88 -13.65 -1.94 -4.25
C PHE A 88 -14.68 -0.86 -3.90
N LYS A 89 -15.22 -0.15 -4.89
CA LYS A 89 -16.20 0.94 -4.68
C LYS A 89 -17.48 0.42 -4.01
N GLU A 90 -17.97 -0.73 -4.44
CA GLU A 90 -19.13 -1.44 -3.87
C GLU A 90 -18.86 -1.97 -2.45
N LYS A 91 -17.64 -2.47 -2.19
CA LYS A 91 -17.31 -3.18 -0.93
C LYS A 91 -16.48 -2.37 0.09
N LYS A 92 -16.21 -1.09 -0.19
CA LYS A 92 -15.42 -0.18 0.67
C LYS A 92 -15.83 -0.20 2.14
N VAL A 93 -17.14 -0.26 2.41
CA VAL A 93 -17.68 -0.29 3.77
C VAL A 93 -17.30 -1.57 4.50
N PHE A 94 -17.37 -2.73 3.83
CA PHE A 94 -16.98 -4.01 4.41
C PHE A 94 -15.47 -4.11 4.64
N ILE A 95 -14.67 -3.60 3.69
CA ILE A 95 -13.21 -3.50 3.83
C ILE A 95 -12.85 -2.60 5.02
N GLY A 96 -13.57 -1.48 5.19
CA GLY A 96 -13.42 -0.57 6.32
C GLY A 96 -13.71 -1.25 7.66
N TRP A 97 -14.83 -1.97 7.78
CA TRP A 97 -15.14 -2.76 8.98
C TRP A 97 -14.11 -3.85 9.26
N GLY A 98 -13.65 -4.55 8.22
CA GLY A 98 -12.58 -5.54 8.34
C GLY A 98 -11.29 -4.95 8.91
N LEU A 99 -10.88 -3.78 8.41
CA LEU A 99 -9.72 -3.03 8.91
C LEU A 99 -9.89 -2.56 10.36
N ILE A 100 -11.09 -2.09 10.74
CA ILE A 100 -11.39 -1.67 12.12
C ILE A 100 -11.32 -2.87 13.07
N ILE A 101 -11.92 -4.00 12.72
CA ILE A 101 -11.90 -5.22 13.54
C ILE A 101 -10.47 -5.75 13.66
N LEU A 102 -9.74 -5.82 12.54
CA LEU A 102 -8.34 -6.24 12.52
C LEU A 102 -7.48 -5.32 13.39
N GLY A 103 -7.62 -4.00 13.24
CA GLY A 103 -6.92 -3.01 14.05
C GLY A 103 -7.27 -3.11 15.54
N GLY A 104 -8.55 -3.36 15.86
CA GLY A 104 -9.01 -3.62 17.22
C GLY A 104 -8.43 -4.90 17.82
N TYR A 105 -8.33 -5.98 17.03
CA TYR A 105 -7.69 -7.22 17.46
C TYR A 105 -6.21 -7.02 17.77
N PHE A 106 -5.44 -6.36 16.88
CA PHE A 106 -4.04 -6.06 17.13
C PHE A 106 -3.84 -5.09 18.28
N PHE A 107 -4.76 -4.13 18.45
CA PHE A 107 -4.77 -3.26 19.61
C PHE A 107 -4.98 -4.08 20.88
N LEU A 108 -5.97 -4.97 20.95
CA LEU A 108 -6.19 -5.81 22.13
C LEU A 108 -5.01 -6.74 22.41
N ASP A 109 -4.49 -7.43 21.41
CA ASP A 109 -3.37 -8.35 21.56
C ASP A 109 -2.11 -7.63 22.06
N ASN A 110 -1.75 -6.49 21.47
CA ASN A 110 -0.59 -5.70 21.90
C ASN A 110 -0.85 -4.83 23.13
N PHE A 111 -2.07 -4.38 23.40
CA PHE A 111 -2.38 -3.51 24.54
C PHE A 111 -2.63 -4.32 25.80
N VAL A 112 -3.40 -5.41 25.72
CA VAL A 112 -3.70 -6.26 26.87
C VAL A 112 -2.45 -7.04 27.29
N MET A 113 -1.74 -7.70 26.35
CA MET A 113 -0.50 -8.40 26.71
C MET A 113 0.59 -7.44 27.18
N ARG A 114 0.69 -6.22 26.62
CA ARG A 114 1.67 -5.22 27.06
C ARG A 114 1.28 -4.49 28.34
N ALA A 115 -0.01 -4.31 28.63
CA ALA A 115 -0.49 -3.78 29.92
C ALA A 115 -0.26 -4.80 31.04
N LEU A 116 -0.50 -6.09 30.77
CA LEU A 116 -0.16 -7.18 31.68
C LEU A 116 1.36 -7.33 31.84
N ALA A 117 2.12 -7.23 30.74
CA ALA A 117 3.58 -7.26 30.79
C ALA A 117 4.17 -6.00 31.44
N GLN A 118 3.54 -4.82 31.36
CA GLN A 118 3.99 -3.61 32.05
C GLN A 118 3.86 -3.72 33.57
N TYR A 119 3.02 -4.62 34.08
CA TYR A 119 3.02 -5.01 35.49
C TYR A 119 4.21 -5.91 35.86
N PHE A 120 4.90 -6.53 34.88
CA PHE A 120 5.98 -7.49 35.12
C PHE A 120 7.37 -7.07 34.57
N TYR A 121 7.56 -6.52 33.35
CA TYR A 121 8.84 -6.06 32.79
C TYR A 121 8.68 -5.04 31.63
N LEU A 122 9.26 -3.83 31.75
CA LEU A 122 9.17 -2.73 30.76
C LEU A 122 10.33 -2.77 29.73
N PRO A 123 10.07 -2.92 28.41
CA PRO A 123 11.11 -2.87 27.37
C PRO A 123 11.50 -1.43 26.98
N HIS A 124 12.79 -1.18 26.76
CA HIS A 124 13.39 0.15 26.53
C HIS A 124 12.79 0.95 25.36
N ASN A 125 12.24 0.27 24.34
CA ASN A 125 11.74 0.91 23.11
C ASN A 125 10.27 1.37 23.24
N PHE A 126 9.75 1.50 24.47
CA PHE A 126 8.37 1.93 24.74
C PHE A 126 8.16 3.42 24.43
N LEU A 127 9.16 4.25 24.76
CA LEU A 127 9.09 5.71 24.62
C LEU A 127 8.99 6.13 23.14
N GLU A 128 9.76 5.49 22.26
CA GLU A 128 9.73 5.75 20.81
C GLU A 128 8.38 5.40 20.19
N LYS A 129 7.77 4.28 20.61
CA LYS A 129 6.46 3.83 20.11
C LYS A 129 5.32 4.73 20.58
N LEU A 130 5.41 5.28 21.79
CA LEU A 130 4.45 6.29 22.28
C LEU A 130 4.49 7.55 21.42
N LEU A 131 5.69 8.06 21.15
CA LEU A 131 5.88 9.26 20.33
C LEU A 131 5.28 9.09 18.93
N MET A 132 5.49 7.93 18.28
CA MET A 132 4.92 7.66 16.96
C MET A 132 3.38 7.59 16.97
N SER A 133 2.79 6.97 18.00
CA SER A 133 1.33 6.92 18.15
C SER A 133 0.70 8.31 18.29
N PHE A 134 1.29 9.15 19.15
CA PHE A 134 0.84 10.55 19.30
C PHE A 134 0.98 11.35 18.00
N LEU A 135 2.06 11.13 17.25
CA LEU A 135 2.30 11.80 15.98
C LEU A 135 1.24 11.42 14.93
N PHE A 136 0.90 10.13 14.80
CA PHE A 136 -0.15 9.68 13.88
C PHE A 136 -1.55 10.15 14.27
N ILE A 137 -1.88 10.15 15.57
CA ILE A 137 -3.17 10.67 16.05
C ILE A 137 -3.27 12.17 15.79
N PHE A 138 -2.18 12.93 16.04
CA PHE A 138 -2.14 14.37 15.76
C PHE A 138 -2.29 14.68 14.27
N ILE A 139 -1.61 13.92 13.40
CA ILE A 139 -1.74 14.06 11.94
C ILE A 139 -3.15 13.69 11.48
N GLY A 140 -3.70 12.56 11.94
CA GLY A 140 -5.06 12.13 11.60
C GLY A 140 -6.12 13.13 12.05
N TYR A 141 -5.99 13.66 13.26
CA TYR A 141 -6.84 14.73 13.76
C TYR A 141 -6.72 16.01 12.92
N ARG A 142 -5.50 16.42 12.57
CA ARG A 142 -5.26 17.60 11.74
C ARG A 142 -5.83 17.43 10.33
N LEU A 143 -5.73 16.23 9.75
CA LEU A 143 -6.24 15.92 8.42
C LEU A 143 -7.78 15.96 8.38
N LEU A 144 -8.44 15.41 9.39
CA LEU A 144 -9.90 15.44 9.53
C LEU A 144 -10.46 16.86 9.70
N ARG A 145 -9.63 17.81 10.15
CA ARG A 145 -10.03 19.20 10.37
C ARG A 145 -9.73 20.12 9.20
N SER A 146 -9.12 19.64 8.12
CA SER A 146 -8.94 20.40 6.89
C SER A 146 -10.28 20.53 6.15
N LYS A 147 -11.06 21.52 6.57
CA LYS A 147 -12.34 21.90 5.97
C LYS A 147 -12.10 22.30 4.50
N LYS A 148 -12.86 21.69 3.61
CA LYS A 148 -13.05 22.17 2.23
C LYS A 148 -13.73 23.54 2.34
N GLU A 149 -13.02 24.61 2.05
CA GLU A 149 -13.67 25.86 1.65
C GLU A 149 -14.29 25.59 0.27
N GLU A 150 -15.53 25.13 0.28
CA GLU A 150 -16.39 25.22 -0.89
C GLU A 150 -16.73 26.68 -1.10
N VAL A 151 -16.04 27.26 -2.08
CA VAL A 151 -16.50 28.40 -2.86
C VAL A 151 -17.93 28.11 -3.30
N THR A 152 -18.87 28.93 -2.85
CA THR A 152 -20.22 29.01 -3.44
C THR A 152 -20.65 30.47 -3.39
N ASN A 153 -20.57 31.08 -4.58
CA ASN A 153 -21.40 32.13 -5.15
C ASN A 153 -21.34 33.53 -4.54
N GLU A 154 -20.80 34.52 -5.27
CA GLU A 154 -21.48 35.22 -6.38
C GLU A 154 -20.48 35.53 -7.51
#